data_AF-A0A9E3RKI3-F1
#
_entry.id   AF-A0A9E3RKI3-F1
#
_cell.length_a   1.000
_cell.length_b   1.000
_cell.length_c   1.000
_cell.angle_alpha   90.00
_cell.angle_beta   90.00
_cell.angle_gamma   90.00
#
_symmetry.space_group_name_H-M   'P 1'
#
loop_
_entity.id
_entity.type
_entity.pdbx_description
1 polymer ?
#
loop_
_entity_poly.entity_id
_entity_poly.type
_entity_poly.pdbx_seq_one_letter_code
_entity_poly.pdbx_strand_id
1 'polypeptide(L)'
;MPRGPRGAHRPPRTAARAGCLGLLAALAACGVAEDAQELQRPAPVAATGAAHVGPIPVATLPSLGPFLPRDDAASLPEVRVIRDSLLAIVARRDSAALLAMVAPDVKLGFGGDDGIANARAAWFAADRDPDVWHTLTDLLTHGGEGDSTQFTAPYWFTGRLPEAADPFEALVVIDSATVVRDAPDSTAAPLGTLGLVVVRGADAAAPAGWTALTLDSARVGYVRSAQVRSPIGWRLRLEKHDGRWWIVFLVAGD
;
A
#
# COMPACT_ATOMS: atom_id res chain seq x y z
N MET A 1 -35.88 48.70 -22.20
CA MET A 1 -35.57 49.95 -21.47
C MET A 1 -36.18 49.83 -20.09
N PRO A 2 -35.61 50.35 -18.97
CA PRO A 2 -34.38 51.16 -18.74
C PRO A 2 -33.23 50.36 -18.06
N ARG A 3 -31.92 50.55 -18.34
CA ARG A 3 -30.93 51.58 -17.91
C ARG A 3 -30.78 51.71 -16.38
N GLY A 4 -29.74 51.13 -15.73
CA GLY A 4 -28.39 51.71 -15.44
C GLY A 4 -28.26 52.03 -13.93
N PRO A 5 -27.10 52.35 -13.29
CA PRO A 5 -25.72 52.60 -13.77
C PRO A 5 -24.62 51.68 -13.13
N ARG A 6 -23.50 51.34 -13.79
CA ARG A 6 -22.17 52.01 -13.83
C ARG A 6 -21.56 52.46 -12.50
N GLY A 7 -20.38 51.90 -12.17
CA GLY A 7 -19.41 52.46 -11.22
C GLY A 7 -18.07 51.71 -11.28
N ALA A 8 -17.04 52.36 -11.81
CA ALA A 8 -15.67 51.86 -11.95
C ALA A 8 -14.79 52.35 -10.79
N HIS A 9 -13.72 51.60 -10.43
CA HIS A 9 -12.41 52.21 -10.14
C HIS A 9 -11.30 51.15 -9.97
N ARG A 10 -10.15 51.44 -10.58
CA ARG A 10 -8.83 50.81 -10.42
C ARG A 10 -7.83 51.94 -10.04
N PRO A 11 -6.53 51.65 -9.83
CA PRO A 11 -5.76 51.45 -8.59
C PRO A 11 -4.86 52.67 -8.22
N PRO A 12 -3.88 52.59 -7.27
CA PRO A 12 -2.46 52.36 -7.65
C PRO A 12 -1.60 51.58 -6.60
N ARG A 13 -0.64 50.72 -7.00
CA ARG A 13 0.85 50.87 -7.10
C ARG A 13 1.65 51.30 -5.85
N THR A 14 2.65 50.48 -5.47
CA THR A 14 4.04 50.81 -5.03
C THR A 14 4.81 49.48 -4.84
N ALA A 15 5.88 49.11 -5.58
CA ALA A 15 7.25 49.64 -5.71
C ALA A 15 8.15 49.39 -4.47
N ALA A 16 9.10 48.44 -4.57
CA ALA A 16 10.58 48.64 -4.53
C ALA A 16 11.15 48.57 -3.09
N ARG A 17 12.37 48.12 -2.71
CA ARG A 17 13.79 48.10 -3.19
C ARG A 17 14.52 47.01 -2.36
N ALA A 18 15.54 46.25 -2.81
CA ALA A 18 16.93 46.57 -3.20
C ALA A 18 17.88 47.03 -2.07
N GLY A 19 19.04 46.35 -1.95
CA GLY A 19 20.27 46.78 -1.22
C GLY A 19 20.53 46.02 0.09
N CYS A 20 21.75 45.69 0.52
CA CYS A 20 23.08 46.04 0.03
C CYS A 20 24.17 45.10 0.60
N LEU A 21 25.27 45.06 -0.13
CA LEU A 21 26.57 44.43 0.11
C LEU A 21 27.32 45.07 1.30
N GLY A 22 28.26 44.36 1.94
CA GLY A 22 29.20 44.96 2.90
C GLY A 22 30.30 44.02 3.42
N LEU A 23 31.43 43.99 2.71
CA LEU A 23 32.70 43.34 3.04
C LEU A 23 33.66 44.37 3.70
N LEU A 24 34.73 43.86 4.35
CA LEU A 24 35.99 44.48 4.82
C LEU A 24 36.01 44.93 6.30
N ALA A 25 37.12 44.96 7.03
CA ALA A 25 38.40 44.24 7.13
C ALA A 25 39.18 44.90 8.29
N ALA A 26 40.05 44.13 8.93
CA ALA A 26 40.99 44.36 10.05
C ALA A 26 41.60 45.77 10.32
N LEU A 27 41.96 46.03 11.60
CA LEU A 27 43.37 46.21 12.08
C LEU A 27 43.51 46.52 13.59
N ALA A 28 44.49 45.82 14.23
CA ALA A 28 45.41 46.22 15.34
C ALA A 28 44.85 46.53 16.76
N ALA A 29 45.52 46.29 17.90
CA ALA A 29 46.72 45.54 18.33
C ALA A 29 46.84 45.65 19.89
N CYS A 30 47.80 44.89 20.46
CA CYS A 30 48.47 45.00 21.78
C CYS A 30 47.95 44.21 22.99
N GLY A 31 48.85 43.42 23.59
CA GLY A 31 48.80 43.05 25.01
C GLY A 31 49.28 41.62 25.33
N VAL A 32 50.55 41.50 25.70
CA VAL A 32 51.23 40.31 26.27
C VAL A 32 50.72 40.02 27.68
N ALA A 33 50.57 38.73 28.04
CA ALA A 33 51.01 38.15 29.31
C ALA A 33 50.80 36.62 29.33
N GLU A 34 51.84 35.93 29.79
CA GLU A 34 51.93 34.50 30.04
C GLU A 34 50.94 34.03 31.11
N ASP A 35 50.30 32.87 30.89
CA ASP A 35 50.07 31.88 31.95
C ASP A 35 49.72 30.53 31.31
N ALA A 36 50.69 29.61 31.32
CA ALA A 36 50.51 28.23 30.93
C ALA A 36 49.86 27.48 32.09
N GLN A 37 48.53 27.48 32.14
CA GLN A 37 47.78 26.64 33.06
C GLN A 37 47.64 25.23 32.43
N GLU A 38 48.41 24.32 33.00
CA GLU A 38 48.42 22.88 32.75
C GLU A 38 46.99 22.32 32.79
N LEU A 39 46.42 22.03 31.61
CA LEU A 39 45.13 21.36 31.48
C LEU A 39 45.25 19.93 32.00
N GLN A 40 44.80 19.75 33.23
CA GLN A 40 44.51 18.47 33.86
C GLN A 40 43.64 17.64 32.88
N ARG A 41 44.24 16.61 32.27
CA ARG A 41 43.51 15.66 31.42
C ARG A 41 42.52 14.89 32.31
N PRO A 42 41.21 14.90 32.03
CA PRO A 42 40.30 14.01 32.76
C PRO A 42 40.69 12.55 32.49
N ALA A 43 40.68 11.74 33.55
CA ALA A 43 40.93 10.31 33.49
C ALA A 43 39.96 9.65 32.48
N PRO A 44 40.38 8.60 31.76
CA PRO A 44 39.49 7.91 30.83
C PRO A 44 38.32 7.31 31.61
N VAL A 45 37.11 7.79 31.33
CA VAL A 45 35.88 7.11 31.73
C VAL A 45 35.91 5.74 31.07
N ALA A 46 35.99 4.69 31.89
CA ALA A 46 35.89 3.32 31.43
C ALA A 46 34.58 3.17 30.65
N ALA A 47 34.69 3.00 29.34
CA ALA A 47 33.57 2.66 28.48
C ALA A 47 33.02 1.32 28.96
N THR A 48 31.93 1.35 29.70
CA THR A 48 31.14 0.16 29.99
C THR A 48 30.71 -0.40 28.64
N GLY A 49 31.18 -1.61 28.33
CA GLY A 49 30.97 -2.23 27.03
C GLY A 49 29.49 -2.21 26.66
N ALA A 50 29.17 -1.51 25.58
CA ALA A 50 27.94 -1.75 24.86
C ALA A 50 28.00 -3.22 24.44
N ALA A 51 27.21 -4.07 25.09
CA ALA A 51 27.01 -5.42 24.63
C ALA A 51 26.65 -5.33 23.14
N HIS A 52 27.50 -5.91 22.28
CA HIS A 52 27.08 -6.21 20.92
C HIS A 52 25.84 -7.08 21.05
N VAL A 53 24.67 -6.49 20.87
CA VAL A 53 23.47 -7.23 20.49
C VAL A 53 23.83 -7.80 19.13
N GLY A 54 24.38 -9.02 19.14
CA GLY A 54 24.53 -9.80 17.92
C GLY A 54 23.19 -9.86 17.20
N PRO A 55 23.16 -10.06 15.87
CA PRO A 55 21.91 -10.18 15.16
C PRO A 55 21.02 -11.20 15.88
N ILE A 56 19.84 -10.76 16.34
CA ILE A 56 18.84 -11.66 16.90
C ILE A 56 18.63 -12.74 15.84
N PRO A 57 18.80 -14.03 16.17
CA PRO A 57 18.58 -15.09 15.19
C PRO A 57 17.13 -14.99 14.73
N VAL A 58 16.94 -14.58 13.48
CA VAL A 58 15.63 -14.62 12.82
C VAL A 58 15.33 -16.10 12.62
N ALA A 59 14.47 -16.65 13.45
CA ALA A 59 14.01 -18.01 13.23
C ALA A 59 13.32 -18.07 11.86
N THR A 60 13.78 -18.98 11.00
CA THR A 60 13.11 -19.25 9.73
C THR A 60 11.74 -19.83 10.05
N LEU A 61 10.70 -19.07 9.72
CA LEU A 61 9.33 -19.54 9.88
C LEU A 61 8.95 -20.42 8.69
N PRO A 62 8.12 -21.45 8.93
CA PRO A 62 7.65 -22.33 7.88
C PRO A 62 6.77 -21.58 6.87
N SER A 63 6.92 -21.97 5.60
CA SER A 63 6.16 -21.45 4.48
C SER A 63 6.00 -22.55 3.42
N LEU A 64 5.00 -22.39 2.55
CA LEU A 64 4.70 -23.30 1.45
C LEU A 64 5.52 -23.01 0.19
N GLY A 65 6.25 -21.89 0.18
CA GLY A 65 7.13 -21.50 -0.92
C GLY A 65 7.12 -20.00 -1.19
N PRO A 66 8.07 -19.50 -2.00
CA PRO A 66 8.11 -18.11 -2.42
C PRO A 66 6.92 -17.75 -3.29
N PHE A 67 6.46 -16.49 -3.19
CA PHE A 67 5.39 -15.95 -4.02
C PHE A 67 5.65 -14.48 -4.30
N LEU A 68 6.16 -14.19 -5.49
CA LEU A 68 6.67 -12.86 -5.82
C LEU A 68 5.61 -12.01 -6.53
N PRO A 69 5.57 -10.69 -6.26
CA PRO A 69 4.77 -9.74 -7.00
C PRO A 69 4.99 -9.82 -8.51
N ARG A 70 3.90 -9.69 -9.27
CA ARG A 70 3.92 -9.58 -10.73
C ARG A 70 2.99 -8.46 -11.18
N ASP A 71 3.46 -7.67 -12.15
CA ASP A 71 2.68 -6.59 -12.75
C ASP A 71 2.95 -6.46 -14.26
N ASP A 72 2.13 -7.12 -15.06
CA ASP A 72 2.23 -7.06 -16.52
C ASP A 72 1.75 -5.70 -17.08
N ALA A 73 1.02 -4.90 -16.31
CA ALA A 73 0.60 -3.57 -16.77
C ALA A 73 1.80 -2.65 -17.07
N ALA A 74 2.96 -2.93 -16.47
CA ALA A 74 4.18 -2.17 -16.74
C ALA A 74 4.67 -2.32 -18.20
N SER A 75 4.44 -3.47 -18.83
CA SER A 75 4.83 -3.73 -20.22
C SER A 75 3.69 -3.53 -21.22
N LEU A 76 2.48 -3.20 -20.76
CA LEU A 76 1.26 -3.07 -21.56
C LEU A 76 0.74 -1.62 -21.51
N PRO A 77 1.08 -0.75 -22.49
CA PRO A 77 0.75 0.68 -22.43
C PRO A 77 -0.74 0.98 -22.26
N GLU A 78 -1.61 0.26 -22.96
CA GLU A 78 -3.06 0.44 -22.84
C GLU A 78 -3.59 0.04 -21.46
N VAL A 79 -3.10 -1.08 -20.90
CA VAL A 79 -3.46 -1.54 -19.56
C VAL A 79 -3.03 -0.52 -18.51
N ARG A 80 -1.83 0.05 -18.66
CA ARG A 80 -1.36 1.13 -17.79
C ARG A 80 -2.29 2.34 -17.83
N VAL A 81 -2.66 2.81 -19.03
CA VAL A 81 -3.56 3.97 -19.20
C VAL A 81 -4.91 3.72 -18.53
N ILE A 82 -5.51 2.55 -18.72
CA ILE A 82 -6.82 2.26 -18.13
C ILE A 82 -6.74 2.10 -16.61
N ARG A 83 -5.68 1.47 -16.09
CA ARG A 83 -5.42 1.34 -14.65
C ARG A 83 -5.24 2.70 -13.99
N ASP A 84 -4.42 3.57 -14.57
CA ASP A 84 -4.16 4.91 -14.04
C ASP A 84 -5.44 5.76 -14.06
N SER A 85 -6.26 5.61 -15.12
CA SER A 85 -7.57 6.25 -15.20
C SER A 85 -8.54 5.77 -14.11
N LEU A 86 -8.57 4.46 -13.83
CA LEU A 86 -9.37 3.88 -12.75
C LEU A 86 -8.89 4.34 -11.37
N LEU A 87 -7.58 4.32 -11.12
CA LEU A 87 -7.01 4.84 -9.86
C LEU A 87 -7.37 6.32 -9.66
N ALA A 88 -7.32 7.13 -10.71
CA ALA A 88 -7.75 8.52 -10.65
C ALA A 88 -9.25 8.65 -10.36
N ILE A 89 -10.12 7.76 -10.88
CA ILE A 89 -11.56 7.70 -10.59
C ILE A 89 -11.81 7.36 -9.13
N VAL A 90 -11.11 6.35 -8.64
CA VAL A 90 -11.21 5.85 -7.27
C VAL A 90 -10.77 6.93 -6.29
N ALA A 91 -9.65 7.62 -6.57
CA ALA A 91 -9.14 8.70 -5.73
C ALA A 91 -10.13 9.86 -5.54
N ARG A 92 -10.89 10.21 -6.59
CA ARG A 92 -11.94 11.24 -6.53
C ARG A 92 -13.32 10.70 -6.12
N ARG A 93 -13.44 9.39 -5.90
CA ARG A 93 -14.70 8.70 -5.56
C ARG A 93 -15.85 9.03 -6.52
N ASP A 94 -15.56 9.09 -7.82
CA ASP A 94 -16.51 9.48 -8.86
C ASP A 94 -17.29 8.26 -9.37
N SER A 95 -18.44 8.02 -8.75
CA SER A 95 -19.30 6.86 -9.05
C SER A 95 -19.83 6.87 -10.48
N ALA A 96 -20.08 8.05 -11.05
CA ALA A 96 -20.55 8.17 -12.43
C ALA A 96 -19.45 7.74 -13.42
N ALA A 97 -18.21 8.20 -13.23
CA ALA A 97 -17.10 7.78 -14.07
C ALA A 97 -16.72 6.32 -13.86
N LEU A 98 -16.80 5.80 -12.63
CA LEU A 98 -16.57 4.36 -12.37
C LEU A 98 -17.57 3.52 -13.15
N LEU A 99 -18.87 3.80 -13.00
CA LEU A 99 -19.91 3.05 -13.69
C LEU A 99 -19.86 3.18 -15.21
N ALA A 100 -19.35 4.29 -15.74
CA ALA A 100 -19.11 4.43 -17.17
C ALA A 100 -18.04 3.46 -17.71
N MET A 101 -17.21 2.88 -16.85
CA MET A 101 -16.20 1.89 -17.21
C MET A 101 -16.65 0.44 -16.96
N VAL A 102 -17.86 0.23 -16.45
CA VAL A 102 -18.39 -1.07 -16.09
C VAL A 102 -19.19 -1.66 -17.24
N ALA A 103 -18.92 -2.93 -17.56
CA ALA A 103 -19.69 -3.65 -18.57
C ALA A 103 -21.17 -3.77 -18.14
N PRO A 104 -22.14 -3.66 -19.06
CA PRO A 104 -23.55 -3.81 -18.71
C PRO A 104 -23.90 -5.11 -17.98
N ASP A 105 -23.17 -6.19 -18.28
CA ASP A 105 -23.30 -7.55 -17.78
C ASP A 105 -22.21 -7.94 -16.76
N VAL A 106 -21.60 -6.95 -16.09
CA VAL A 106 -20.55 -7.15 -15.08
C VAL A 106 -20.90 -8.24 -14.07
N LYS A 107 -19.93 -9.13 -13.78
CA LYS A 107 -20.09 -10.17 -12.77
C LYS A 107 -19.81 -9.63 -11.37
N LEU A 108 -20.72 -9.91 -10.44
CA LEU A 108 -20.64 -9.46 -9.03
C LEU A 108 -20.44 -10.61 -8.05
N GLY A 109 -20.59 -11.85 -8.51
CA GLY A 109 -20.31 -13.05 -7.74
C GLY A 109 -20.76 -14.30 -8.49
N PHE A 110 -20.94 -15.39 -7.75
CA PHE A 110 -21.31 -16.70 -8.30
C PHE A 110 -22.80 -17.00 -8.22
N GLY A 111 -23.58 -16.13 -7.54
CA GLY A 111 -25.00 -16.31 -7.27
C GLY A 111 -25.97 -15.74 -8.32
N GLY A 112 -25.47 -15.09 -9.37
CA GLY A 112 -26.31 -14.62 -10.50
C GLY A 112 -26.87 -13.19 -10.39
N ASP A 113 -26.54 -12.44 -9.33
CA ASP A 113 -26.92 -11.01 -9.18
C ASP A 113 -26.03 -10.07 -10.02
N ASP A 114 -25.84 -10.39 -11.29
CA ASP A 114 -24.94 -9.66 -12.18
C ASP A 114 -25.56 -8.37 -12.74
N GLY A 115 -24.72 -7.58 -13.41
CA GLY A 115 -25.12 -6.44 -14.22
C GLY A 115 -25.02 -5.08 -13.52
N ILE A 116 -24.98 -4.03 -14.33
CA ILE A 116 -24.61 -2.67 -13.87
C ILE A 116 -25.58 -2.06 -12.86
N ALA A 117 -26.87 -2.43 -12.88
CA ALA A 117 -27.85 -1.96 -11.92
C ALA A 117 -27.56 -2.53 -10.51
N ASN A 118 -27.29 -3.83 -10.45
CA ASN A 118 -26.89 -4.51 -9.22
C ASN A 118 -25.52 -4.02 -8.74
N ALA A 119 -24.59 -3.76 -9.66
CA ALA A 119 -23.26 -3.23 -9.33
C ALA A 119 -23.38 -1.87 -8.63
N ARG A 120 -24.20 -0.97 -9.19
CA ARG A 120 -24.48 0.33 -8.57
C ARG A 120 -25.07 0.18 -7.16
N ALA A 121 -26.04 -0.71 -6.97
CA ALA A 121 -26.65 -0.92 -5.67
C ALA A 121 -25.64 -1.48 -4.65
N ALA A 122 -24.89 -2.52 -5.03
CA ALA A 122 -23.98 -3.23 -4.13
C ALA A 122 -22.71 -2.44 -3.79
N TRP A 123 -22.13 -1.71 -4.75
CA TRP A 123 -20.86 -1.01 -4.56
C TRP A 123 -21.00 0.30 -3.79
N PHE A 124 -22.19 0.93 -3.84
CA PHE A 124 -22.46 2.21 -3.20
C PHE A 124 -23.49 2.12 -2.06
N ALA A 125 -23.74 0.91 -1.55
CA ALA A 125 -24.50 0.71 -0.32
C ALA A 125 -23.81 1.40 0.87
N ALA A 126 -24.58 2.04 1.74
CA ALA A 126 -24.06 2.88 2.82
C ALA A 126 -23.29 2.11 3.90
N ASP A 127 -23.61 0.83 4.06
CA ASP A 127 -23.07 -0.09 5.06
C ASP A 127 -22.01 -1.04 4.50
N ARG A 128 -21.55 -0.82 3.26
CA ARG A 128 -20.52 -1.64 2.64
C ARG A 128 -19.16 -1.46 3.32
N ASP A 129 -18.58 -2.56 3.80
CA ASP A 129 -17.22 -2.62 4.35
C ASP A 129 -16.46 -3.86 3.84
N PRO A 130 -15.29 -3.71 3.19
CA PRO A 130 -14.69 -2.46 2.75
C PRO A 130 -15.51 -1.78 1.64
N ASP A 131 -15.51 -0.44 1.64
CA ASP A 131 -16.11 0.32 0.56
C ASP A 131 -15.45 -0.02 -0.80
N VAL A 132 -16.20 0.15 -1.90
CA VAL A 132 -15.69 -0.20 -3.24
C VAL A 132 -14.40 0.56 -3.60
N TRP A 133 -14.22 1.76 -3.04
CA TRP A 133 -13.06 2.59 -3.33
C TRP A 133 -11.79 1.98 -2.73
N HIS A 134 -11.87 1.56 -1.46
CA HIS A 134 -10.79 0.87 -0.78
C HIS A 134 -10.47 -0.46 -1.48
N THR A 135 -11.50 -1.25 -1.83
CA THR A 135 -11.31 -2.48 -2.60
C THR A 135 -10.56 -2.20 -3.91
N LEU A 136 -11.07 -1.29 -4.75
CA LEU A 136 -10.43 -1.01 -6.04
C LEU A 136 -9.02 -0.44 -5.90
N THR A 137 -8.75 0.43 -4.90
CA THR A 137 -7.39 0.87 -4.60
C THR A 137 -6.49 -0.32 -4.29
N ASP A 138 -6.88 -1.19 -3.36
CA ASP A 138 -6.08 -2.36 -2.97
C ASP A 138 -5.79 -3.26 -4.18
N LEU A 139 -6.79 -3.57 -5.00
CA LEU A 139 -6.58 -4.42 -6.17
C LEU A 139 -5.65 -3.77 -7.20
N LEU A 140 -5.89 -2.51 -7.55
CA LEU A 140 -5.18 -1.83 -8.65
C LEU A 140 -3.75 -1.44 -8.29
N THR A 141 -3.40 -1.30 -7.01
CA THR A 141 -2.03 -0.96 -6.57
C THR A 141 -1.11 -2.17 -6.43
N HIS A 142 -1.63 -3.39 -6.50
CA HIS A 142 -0.87 -4.63 -6.31
C HIS A 142 -0.72 -5.42 -7.62
N GLY A 143 -0.50 -4.73 -8.75
CA GLY A 143 -0.18 -5.39 -10.01
C GLY A 143 -1.25 -6.37 -10.50
N GLY A 144 -0.82 -7.38 -11.25
CA GLY A 144 -1.70 -8.31 -11.94
C GLY A 144 -1.09 -8.86 -13.22
N GLU A 145 -1.82 -9.75 -13.87
CA GLU A 145 -1.41 -10.39 -15.12
C GLU A 145 -2.39 -10.05 -16.24
N GLY A 146 -1.89 -9.98 -17.47
CA GLY A 146 -2.71 -9.64 -18.61
C GLY A 146 -1.95 -9.65 -19.94
N ASP A 147 -2.65 -9.20 -20.97
CA ASP A 147 -2.19 -9.09 -22.34
C ASP A 147 -2.83 -7.86 -23.02
N SER A 148 -2.82 -7.81 -24.37
CA SER A 148 -3.37 -6.70 -25.14
C SER A 148 -4.91 -6.61 -25.11
N THR A 149 -5.59 -7.61 -24.56
CA THR A 149 -7.05 -7.76 -24.55
C THR A 149 -7.66 -7.89 -23.17
N GLN A 150 -6.90 -8.30 -22.15
CA GLN A 150 -7.40 -8.46 -20.79
C GLN A 150 -6.33 -8.13 -19.74
N PHE A 151 -6.77 -7.77 -18.54
CA PHE A 151 -5.92 -7.62 -17.38
C PHE A 151 -6.69 -7.99 -16.11
N THR A 152 -6.11 -8.84 -15.28
CA THR A 152 -6.71 -9.25 -14.00
C THR A 152 -5.81 -8.81 -12.86
N ALA A 153 -6.39 -8.10 -11.91
CA ALA A 153 -5.75 -7.69 -10.66
C ALA A 153 -6.44 -8.38 -9.47
N PRO A 154 -5.71 -8.69 -8.39
CA PRO A 154 -4.30 -8.37 -8.12
C PRO A 154 -3.38 -9.60 -8.33
N TYR A 155 -2.07 -9.41 -8.15
CA TYR A 155 -1.08 -10.47 -8.42
C TYR A 155 -1.27 -11.76 -7.58
N TRP A 156 -1.81 -11.67 -6.36
CA TRP A 156 -2.05 -12.85 -5.53
C TRP A 156 -3.21 -13.72 -6.01
N PHE A 157 -4.09 -13.19 -6.85
CA PHE A 157 -5.12 -13.98 -7.52
C PHE A 157 -4.57 -14.64 -8.79
N THR A 158 -3.76 -13.92 -9.58
CA THR A 158 -3.28 -14.42 -10.88
C THR A 158 -2.06 -15.33 -10.76
N GLY A 159 -1.27 -15.15 -9.70
CA GLY A 159 -0.04 -15.89 -9.50
C GLY A 159 -0.26 -17.37 -9.23
N ARG A 160 0.72 -18.18 -9.65
CA ARG A 160 0.70 -19.63 -9.43
C ARG A 160 1.05 -19.95 -7.98
N LEU A 161 0.09 -20.50 -7.24
CA LEU A 161 0.34 -21.04 -5.91
C LEU A 161 1.33 -22.23 -5.96
N PRO A 162 2.15 -22.41 -4.91
CA PRO A 162 2.91 -23.65 -4.73
C PRO A 162 2.00 -24.88 -4.74
N GLU A 163 2.49 -26.02 -5.25
CA GLU A 163 1.71 -27.25 -5.41
C GLU A 163 1.10 -27.75 -4.08
N ALA A 164 1.79 -27.54 -2.96
CA ALA A 164 1.33 -27.95 -1.63
C ALA A 164 0.30 -26.99 -0.99
N ALA A 165 -0.03 -25.89 -1.65
CA ALA A 165 -0.94 -24.87 -1.13
C ALA A 165 -2.38 -25.14 -1.58
N ASP A 166 -3.27 -25.28 -0.60
CA ASP A 166 -4.71 -25.24 -0.81
C ASP A 166 -5.16 -23.77 -0.87
N PRO A 167 -5.78 -23.29 -1.97
CA PRO A 167 -6.23 -21.90 -2.09
C PRO A 167 -7.22 -21.45 -0.99
N PHE A 168 -7.96 -22.38 -0.36
CA PHE A 168 -8.90 -22.06 0.72
C PHE A 168 -8.21 -21.83 2.06
N GLU A 169 -7.03 -22.42 2.26
CA GLU A 169 -6.26 -22.30 3.50
C GLU A 169 -5.01 -21.42 3.33
N ALA A 170 -4.63 -21.13 2.09
CA ALA A 170 -3.45 -20.36 1.78
C ALA A 170 -3.64 -18.86 2.04
N LEU A 171 -2.58 -18.25 2.53
CA LEU A 171 -2.42 -16.81 2.63
C LEU A 171 -1.12 -16.41 1.94
N VAL A 172 -1.19 -15.39 1.10
CA VAL A 172 -0.03 -14.77 0.45
C VAL A 172 0.44 -13.62 1.35
N VAL A 173 1.70 -13.68 1.78
CA VAL A 173 2.36 -12.57 2.48
C VAL A 173 2.81 -11.55 1.44
N ILE A 174 2.32 -10.32 1.56
CA ILE A 174 2.51 -9.27 0.54
C ILE A 174 3.62 -8.26 0.89
N ASP A 175 4.11 -8.29 2.13
CA ASP A 175 5.24 -7.48 2.59
C ASP A 175 6.52 -8.31 2.69
N SER A 176 7.66 -7.73 2.29
CA SER A 176 8.96 -8.41 2.33
C SER A 176 9.54 -8.63 3.74
N ALA A 177 8.93 -8.03 4.77
CA ALA A 177 9.37 -8.12 6.16
C ALA A 177 8.18 -8.12 7.13
N THR A 178 7.35 -9.16 7.07
CA THR A 178 6.20 -9.35 7.96
C THR A 178 6.64 -9.98 9.27
N VAL A 179 6.47 -9.27 10.39
CA VAL A 179 6.77 -9.81 11.73
C VAL A 179 5.61 -10.69 12.20
N VAL A 180 5.91 -11.97 12.48
CA VAL A 180 4.96 -12.89 13.11
C VAL A 180 5.13 -12.83 14.62
N ARG A 181 4.02 -12.80 15.35
CA ARG A 181 3.97 -12.63 16.80
C ARG A 181 3.28 -13.79 17.50
N ASP A 182 3.60 -13.98 18.77
CA ASP A 182 3.03 -15.05 19.62
C ASP A 182 1.59 -14.79 20.06
N ALA A 183 1.16 -13.53 20.07
CA ALA A 183 -0.21 -13.11 20.30
C ALA A 183 -0.62 -12.02 19.30
N PRO A 184 -1.94 -11.79 19.10
CA PRO A 184 -2.45 -10.71 18.26
C PRO A 184 -2.33 -9.34 18.96
N ASP A 185 -1.10 -8.97 19.33
CA ASP A 185 -0.74 -7.72 19.98
C ASP A 185 0.58 -7.20 19.37
N SER A 186 0.66 -5.91 19.05
CA SER A 186 1.86 -5.28 18.46
C SER A 186 3.09 -5.29 19.35
N THR A 187 2.91 -5.54 20.65
CA THR A 187 3.96 -5.61 21.66
C THR A 187 4.32 -7.05 22.02
N ALA A 188 3.54 -8.04 21.54
CA ALA A 188 3.79 -9.45 21.79
C ALA A 188 5.14 -9.90 21.20
N ALA A 189 5.71 -10.97 21.75
CA ALA A 189 7.04 -11.39 21.39
C ALA A 189 7.11 -11.78 19.90
N PRO A 190 8.11 -11.29 19.14
CA PRO A 190 8.28 -11.71 17.76
C PRO A 190 8.73 -13.17 17.71
N LEU A 191 8.08 -13.96 16.87
CA LEU A 191 8.44 -15.36 16.61
C LEU A 191 9.43 -15.49 15.45
N GLY A 192 9.44 -14.50 14.56
CA GLY A 192 10.28 -14.46 13.37
C GLY A 192 9.70 -13.51 12.33
N THR A 193 10.28 -13.51 11.14
CA THR A 193 9.81 -12.70 10.01
C THR A 193 9.56 -13.55 8.78
N LEU A 194 8.50 -13.23 8.05
CA LEU A 194 8.17 -13.80 6.75
C LEU A 194 8.47 -12.76 5.65
N GLY A 195 8.97 -13.25 4.52
CA GLY A 195 9.08 -12.46 3.29
C GLY A 195 7.88 -12.67 2.37
N LEU A 196 8.09 -12.50 1.07
CA LEU A 196 7.10 -12.71 0.02
C LEU A 196 6.90 -14.23 -0.23
N VAL A 197 6.06 -14.85 0.58
CA VAL A 197 5.83 -16.31 0.61
C VAL A 197 4.34 -16.63 0.73
N VAL A 198 3.98 -17.89 0.44
CA VAL A 198 2.68 -18.46 0.81
C VAL A 198 2.80 -19.17 2.15
N VAL A 199 1.84 -18.95 3.03
CA VAL A 199 1.69 -19.63 4.33
C VAL A 199 0.29 -20.22 4.47
N ARG A 200 0.09 -21.06 5.48
CA ARG A 200 -1.23 -21.60 5.82
C ARG A 200 -1.87 -20.73 6.91
N GLY A 201 -3.12 -20.31 6.70
CA GLY A 201 -3.95 -19.75 7.76
C GLY A 201 -4.18 -20.77 8.87
N ALA A 202 -4.42 -20.30 10.09
CA ALA A 202 -4.89 -21.18 11.17
C ALA A 202 -6.42 -21.11 11.24
N ASP A 203 -7.04 -22.25 11.55
CA ASP A 203 -8.43 -22.29 12.02
C ASP A 203 -8.50 -21.86 13.49
N ALA A 204 -8.17 -20.59 13.71
CA ALA A 204 -8.13 -19.95 15.02
C ALA A 204 -8.74 -18.55 14.91
N ALA A 205 -9.66 -18.24 15.81
CA ALA A 205 -10.23 -16.90 15.88
C ALA A 205 -9.13 -15.87 16.20
N ALA A 206 -9.03 -14.84 15.38
CA ALA A 206 -8.16 -13.70 15.61
C ALA A 206 -9.02 -12.43 15.77
N PRO A 207 -8.63 -11.49 16.64
CA PRO A 207 -9.33 -10.21 16.76
C PRO A 207 -9.16 -9.39 15.48
N ALA A 208 -10.02 -8.39 15.30
CA ALA A 208 -9.99 -7.50 14.14
C ALA A 208 -8.58 -6.92 13.90
N GLY A 209 -8.15 -6.93 12.64
CA GLY A 209 -6.82 -6.46 12.22
C GLY A 209 -5.68 -7.47 12.43
N TRP A 210 -5.97 -8.66 12.92
CA TRP A 210 -5.03 -9.76 13.05
C TRP A 210 -5.47 -11.00 12.29
N THR A 211 -4.50 -11.74 11.79
CA THR A 211 -4.70 -13.01 11.11
C THR A 211 -3.81 -14.07 11.75
N ALA A 212 -4.41 -15.21 12.06
CA ALA A 212 -3.72 -16.36 12.63
C ALA A 212 -3.13 -17.23 11.52
N LEU A 213 -1.90 -17.69 11.72
CA LEU A 213 -1.13 -18.52 10.80
C LEU A 213 -0.77 -19.83 11.50
N THR A 214 -0.78 -20.93 10.76
CA THR A 214 -0.24 -22.21 11.23
C THR A 214 1.27 -22.19 11.00
N LEU A 215 2.06 -22.21 12.08
CA LEU A 215 3.51 -22.34 11.98
C LEU A 215 3.89 -23.82 11.94
N ASP A 216 3.46 -24.59 12.93
CA ASP A 216 3.63 -26.04 12.94
C ASP A 216 2.34 -26.69 13.43
N SER A 217 2.32 -28.02 13.55
CA SER A 217 1.10 -28.77 13.89
C SER A 217 0.45 -28.38 15.22
N ALA A 218 1.13 -27.63 16.09
CA ALA A 218 0.59 -27.20 17.38
C ALA A 218 0.72 -25.68 17.64
N ARG A 219 1.47 -24.94 16.83
CA ARG A 219 1.80 -23.54 17.09
C ARG A 219 1.15 -22.60 16.09
N VAL A 220 0.43 -21.63 16.65
CA VAL A 220 -0.15 -20.49 15.92
C VAL A 220 0.75 -19.28 16.07
N GLY A 221 0.90 -18.51 14.98
CA GLY A 221 1.46 -17.17 14.98
C GLY A 221 0.46 -16.15 14.47
N TYR A 222 0.68 -14.87 14.77
CA TYR A 222 -0.22 -13.79 14.38
C TYR A 222 0.50 -12.73 13.57
N VAL A 223 -0.15 -12.26 12.50
CA VAL A 223 0.30 -11.16 11.66
C VAL A 223 -0.79 -10.10 11.53
N ARG A 224 -0.44 -8.90 11.09
CA ARG A 224 -1.45 -7.90 10.72
C ARG A 224 -2.19 -8.37 9.48
N SER A 225 -3.52 -8.32 9.50
CA SER A 225 -4.34 -8.74 8.35
C SER A 225 -4.02 -7.96 7.07
N ALA A 226 -3.57 -6.71 7.21
CA ALA A 226 -3.14 -5.89 6.09
C ALA A 226 -1.91 -6.43 5.34
N GLN A 227 -1.13 -7.34 5.93
CA GLN A 227 0.12 -7.88 5.36
C GLN A 227 -0.05 -9.24 4.68
N VAL A 228 -1.27 -9.78 4.70
CA VAL A 228 -1.61 -11.06 4.08
C VAL A 228 -2.86 -10.92 3.21
N ARG A 229 -2.97 -11.74 2.16
CA ARG A 229 -4.12 -11.78 1.27
C ARG A 229 -4.50 -13.22 0.96
N SER A 230 -5.80 -13.49 0.88
CA SER A 230 -6.31 -14.75 0.36
C SER A 230 -6.18 -14.77 -1.17
N PRO A 231 -5.68 -15.87 -1.77
CA PRO A 231 -5.58 -16.00 -3.22
C PRO A 231 -6.96 -16.11 -3.90
N ILE A 232 -8.03 -16.38 -3.15
CA ILE A 232 -9.43 -16.41 -3.64
C ILE A 232 -10.24 -15.19 -3.15
N GLY A 233 -9.56 -14.16 -2.66
CA GLY A 233 -10.17 -12.91 -2.23
C GLY A 233 -10.72 -12.06 -3.38
N TRP A 234 -10.89 -10.76 -3.09
CA TRP A 234 -11.33 -9.79 -4.09
C TRP A 234 -10.40 -9.75 -5.30
N ARG A 235 -11.02 -9.60 -6.48
CA ARG A 235 -10.35 -9.54 -7.77
C ARG A 235 -11.18 -8.79 -8.79
N LEU A 236 -10.47 -8.14 -9.71
CA LEU A 236 -11.01 -7.31 -10.77
C LEU A 236 -10.48 -7.83 -12.10
N ARG A 237 -11.32 -7.90 -13.13
CA ARG A 237 -10.85 -8.06 -14.50
C ARG A 237 -11.33 -6.92 -15.39
N LEU A 238 -10.39 -6.46 -16.20
CA LEU A 238 -10.59 -5.57 -17.31
C LEU A 238 -10.50 -6.37 -18.60
N GLU A 239 -11.44 -6.17 -19.52
CA GLU A 239 -11.39 -6.74 -20.88
C GLU A 239 -11.63 -5.66 -21.93
N LYS A 240 -11.00 -5.83 -23.09
CA LYS A 240 -11.12 -4.94 -24.24
C LYS A 240 -12.16 -5.50 -25.21
N HIS A 241 -13.27 -4.78 -25.36
CA HIS A 241 -14.33 -5.08 -26.32
C HIS A 241 -14.49 -3.89 -27.27
N ASP A 242 -14.47 -4.14 -28.58
CA ASP A 242 -14.63 -3.12 -29.62
C ASP A 242 -13.70 -1.90 -29.45
N GLY A 243 -12.45 -2.16 -29.04
CA GLY A 243 -11.45 -1.11 -28.83
C GLY A 243 -11.53 -0.39 -27.48
N ARG A 244 -12.53 -0.70 -26.64
CA ARG A 244 -12.74 -0.08 -25.33
C ARG A 244 -12.54 -1.08 -24.19
N TRP A 245 -11.88 -0.63 -23.14
CA TRP A 245 -11.69 -1.41 -21.91
C TRP A 245 -12.89 -1.27 -20.98
N TRP A 246 -13.27 -2.40 -20.38
CA TRP A 246 -14.42 -2.53 -19.48
C TRP A 246 -14.04 -3.32 -18.24
N ILE A 247 -14.57 -2.92 -17.08
CA ILE A 247 -14.64 -3.79 -15.90
C ILE A 247 -15.72 -4.84 -16.17
N VAL A 248 -15.29 -6.09 -16.32
CA VAL A 248 -16.19 -7.22 -16.60
C VAL A 248 -16.50 -8.04 -15.35
N PHE A 249 -15.65 -7.98 -14.32
CA PHE A 249 -15.99 -8.50 -13.01
C PHE A 249 -15.28 -7.75 -11.88
N LEU A 250 -15.95 -7.67 -10.74
CA LEU A 250 -15.36 -7.36 -9.44
C LEU A 250 -16.01 -8.30 -8.42
N VAL A 251 -15.29 -9.35 -8.02
CA VAL A 251 -15.83 -10.47 -7.22
C VAL A 251 -14.87 -10.87 -6.12
N ALA A 252 -15.38 -11.60 -5.11
CA ALA A 252 -14.59 -12.32 -4.11
C ALA A 252 -15.22 -13.69 -3.85
N GLY A 253 -14.42 -14.65 -3.35
CA GLY A 253 -14.84 -16.04 -3.17
C GLY A 253 -14.47 -16.92 -4.36
N ASP A 254 -15.03 -18.10 -4.49
CA ASP A 254 -14.81 -19.04 -5.60
C ASP A 254 -16.13 -19.58 -6.17
#